data_AF-A0A661V2G7-F1
#
_entry.id   AF-A0A661V2G7-F1
#
_cell.length_a   1.000
_cell.length_b   1.000
_cell.length_c   1.000
_cell.angle_alpha   90.00
_cell.angle_beta   90.00
_cell.angle_gamma   90.00
#
_symmetry.space_group_name_H-M   'P 1'
#
loop_
_entity.id
_entity.type
_entity.pdbx_description
1 polymer ?
#
loop_
_entity_poly.entity_id
_entity_poly.type
_entity_poly.pdbx_seq_one_letter_code
_entity_poly.pdbx_strand_id
1 'polypeptide(L)'
;MRGGRMLIIVGVVVLLGALVIGGVLWIRSRSQPAIPEEVEEGLEGVEGVSPYVPPEGMRDIVVAAEDISRSTAIVSGTVRIATWPEESVPEGALDSIADAVGRIARVDILQ
;
A
#
# COMPACT_ATOMS: atom_id res chain seq x y z
N MET A 1 39.97 -37.73 -3.22
CA MET A 1 38.54 -38.08 -3.40
C MET A 1 37.56 -37.29 -2.51
N ARG A 2 37.97 -36.23 -1.79
CA ARG A 2 37.09 -35.53 -0.82
C ARG A 2 36.44 -34.22 -1.33
N GLY A 3 36.90 -33.67 -2.46
CA GLY A 3 36.39 -32.39 -3.00
C GLY A 3 35.03 -32.47 -3.71
N GLY A 4 34.61 -33.64 -4.20
CA GLY A 4 33.36 -33.77 -4.96
C GLY A 4 32.10 -33.56 -4.13
N ARG A 5 32.11 -33.96 -2.84
CA ARG A 5 30.95 -33.81 -1.95
C ARG A 5 30.73 -32.36 -1.53
N MET A 6 31.80 -31.58 -1.44
CA MET A 6 31.71 -30.16 -1.06
C MET A 6 31.05 -29.33 -2.18
N LEU A 7 31.37 -29.63 -3.44
CA LEU A 7 30.71 -29.01 -4.60
C LEU A 7 29.22 -29.36 -4.69
N ILE A 8 28.84 -30.59 -4.36
CA ILE A 8 27.42 -31.01 -4.33
C ILE A 8 26.65 -30.26 -3.24
N ILE A 9 27.22 -30.13 -2.03
CA ILE A 9 26.55 -29.43 -0.92
C ILE A 9 26.36 -27.95 -1.25
N VAL A 10 27.39 -27.28 -1.78
CA VAL A 10 27.29 -25.87 -2.19
C VAL A 10 26.27 -25.70 -3.32
N GLY A 11 26.25 -26.60 -4.30
CA GLY A 11 25.27 -26.58 -5.39
C GLY A 11 23.84 -26.71 -4.89
N VAL A 12 23.57 -27.63 -3.94
CA VAL A 12 22.23 -27.81 -3.35
C VAL A 12 21.81 -26.59 -2.54
N VAL A 13 22.71 -26.00 -1.77
CA VAL A 13 22.41 -24.79 -0.99
C VAL A 13 22.06 -23.60 -1.89
N VAL A 14 22.83 -23.39 -2.96
CA VAL A 14 22.57 -22.32 -3.95
C VAL A 14 21.24 -22.58 -4.67
N LEU A 15 20.97 -23.83 -5.05
CA LEU A 15 19.74 -24.20 -5.74
C LEU A 15 18.50 -24.00 -4.85
N LEU A 16 18.57 -24.38 -3.57
CA LEU A 16 17.51 -24.12 -2.60
C LEU A 16 17.30 -22.62 -2.37
N GLY A 17 18.38 -21.85 -2.24
CA GLY A 17 18.29 -20.39 -2.11
C GLY A 17 17.59 -19.73 -3.31
N ALA A 18 17.98 -20.12 -4.52
CA ALA A 18 17.36 -19.61 -5.75
C ALA A 18 15.87 -19.97 -5.85
N LEU A 19 15.48 -21.16 -5.39
CA LEU A 19 14.10 -21.64 -5.43
C LEU A 19 13.22 -20.87 -4.43
N VAL A 20 13.75 -20.56 -3.24
CA VAL A 20 13.06 -19.73 -2.24
C VAL A 20 12.89 -18.29 -2.75
N ILE A 21 13.95 -17.68 -3.29
CA ILE A 21 13.90 -16.30 -3.81
C ILE A 21 12.97 -16.21 -5.02
N GLY A 22 13.06 -17.16 -5.95
CA GLY A 22 12.19 -17.22 -7.13
C GLY A 22 10.72 -17.43 -6.76
N GLY A 23 10.43 -18.29 -5.78
CA GLY A 23 9.08 -18.51 -5.28
C GLY A 23 8.47 -17.27 -4.63
N VAL A 24 9.25 -16.55 -3.81
CA VAL A 24 8.82 -15.30 -3.15
C VAL A 24 8.56 -14.18 -4.17
N LEU A 25 9.46 -14.00 -5.16
CA LEU A 25 9.27 -13.01 -6.22
C LEU A 25 8.06 -13.32 -7.10
N TRP A 26 7.80 -14.59 -7.39
CA TRP A 26 6.66 -14.99 -8.22
C TRP A 26 5.31 -14.78 -7.53
N ILE A 27 5.21 -15.09 -6.23
CA ILE A 27 4.01 -14.83 -5.44
C ILE A 27 3.72 -13.32 -5.37
N ARG A 28 4.75 -12.50 -5.15
CA ARG A 28 4.61 -11.04 -5.10
C ARG A 28 4.22 -10.45 -6.46
N SER A 29 4.70 -11.05 -7.56
CA SER A 29 4.37 -10.63 -8.93
C SER A 29 2.91 -10.90 -9.32
N ARG A 30 2.29 -11.98 -8.83
CA ARG A 30 0.85 -12.22 -9.05
C ARG A 30 -0.05 -11.26 -8.27
N SER A 31 0.48 -10.61 -7.24
CA SER A 31 -0.25 -9.65 -6.41
C SER A 31 -0.17 -8.21 -6.93
N GLN A 32 0.31 -7.99 -8.16
CA GLN A 32 0.17 -6.70 -8.81
C GLN A 32 -1.29 -6.60 -9.31
N PRO A 33 -2.19 -5.84 -8.66
CA PRO A 33 -3.43 -5.46 -9.32
C PRO A 33 -3.04 -4.77 -10.62
N ALA A 34 -3.60 -5.23 -11.74
CA ALA A 34 -3.52 -4.52 -13.00
C ALA A 34 -4.11 -3.13 -12.76
N ILE A 35 -3.23 -2.14 -12.64
CA ILE A 35 -3.60 -0.75 -12.82
C ILE A 35 -4.09 -0.71 -14.27
N PRO A 36 -5.36 -0.33 -14.53
CA PRO A 36 -5.84 -0.19 -15.89
C PRO A 36 -4.88 0.76 -16.63
N GLU A 37 -4.26 0.27 -17.71
CA GLU A 37 -3.64 1.11 -18.72
C GLU A 37 -4.75 1.95 -19.35
N GLU A 38 -5.08 3.08 -18.72
CA GLU A 38 -5.66 4.21 -19.42
C GLU A 38 -4.51 4.93 -20.13
N VAL A 39 -4.31 4.52 -21.38
CA VAL A 39 -3.85 5.36 -22.50
C VAL A 39 -2.47 6.02 -22.31
N GLU A 40 -1.41 5.33 -22.73
CA GLU A 40 -0.26 6.02 -23.34
C GLU A 40 -0.72 6.64 -24.67
N GLU A 41 -1.12 7.91 -24.63
CA GLU A 41 -1.07 8.78 -25.80
C GLU A 41 -0.49 10.13 -25.36
N GLY A 42 0.77 10.38 -25.74
CA GLY A 42 1.35 11.72 -25.78
C GLY A 42 2.25 12.13 -24.62
N LEU A 43 3.54 11.75 -24.69
CA LEU A 43 4.61 12.52 -24.07
C LEU A 43 4.85 13.82 -24.86
N GLU A 44 4.05 14.87 -24.63
CA GLU A 44 4.45 16.25 -24.90
C GLU A 44 3.78 17.20 -23.90
N GLY A 45 4.56 17.70 -22.93
CA GLY A 45 4.17 18.80 -22.05
C GLY A 45 4.19 18.44 -20.57
N VAL A 46 5.22 18.86 -19.85
CA VAL A 46 5.23 18.86 -18.39
C VAL A 46 4.31 19.99 -17.93
N GLU A 47 3.03 19.73 -17.66
CA GLU A 47 2.09 20.61 -16.90
C GLU A 47 0.70 19.95 -16.85
N GLY A 48 0.44 19.09 -15.86
CA GLY A 48 -0.79 18.29 -15.86
C GLY A 48 -1.02 17.48 -14.60
N VAL A 49 -0.85 18.08 -13.42
CA VAL A 49 -1.60 17.60 -12.26
C VAL A 49 -3.03 18.07 -12.51
N SER A 50 -3.83 17.30 -13.26
CA SER A 50 -5.28 17.48 -13.21
C SER A 50 -5.65 17.31 -11.75
N PRO A 51 -6.15 18.35 -11.04
CA PRO A 51 -6.64 18.15 -9.71
C PRO A 51 -7.73 17.10 -9.84
N TYR A 52 -7.56 15.96 -9.16
CA TYR A 52 -8.67 15.04 -9.00
C TYR A 52 -9.78 15.85 -8.34
N VAL A 53 -10.80 16.22 -9.12
CA VAL A 53 -12.01 16.86 -8.61
C VAL A 53 -12.95 15.71 -8.30
N PRO A 54 -13.19 15.41 -7.00
CA PRO A 54 -14.18 14.41 -6.64
C PRO A 54 -15.51 14.76 -7.33
N PRO A 55 -16.32 13.76 -7.76
CA PRO A 55 -17.64 14.04 -8.29
C PRO A 55 -18.43 14.90 -7.29
N GLU A 56 -19.27 15.81 -7.79
CA GLU A 56 -19.96 16.78 -6.93
C GLU A 56 -20.63 16.10 -5.72
N GLY A 57 -20.38 16.62 -4.52
CA GLY A 57 -20.87 16.05 -3.26
C GLY A 57 -20.05 14.86 -2.72
N MET A 58 -18.87 14.58 -3.24
CA MET A 58 -17.90 13.64 -2.65
C MET A 58 -16.71 14.38 -2.04
N ARG A 59 -16.18 13.85 -0.94
CA ARG A 59 -14.99 14.36 -0.25
C ARG A 59 -14.05 13.21 0.11
N ASP A 60 -12.77 13.44 -0.09
CA ASP A 60 -11.72 12.54 0.33
C ASP A 60 -11.42 12.72 1.83
N ILE A 61 -11.44 11.62 2.56
CA ILE A 61 -11.17 11.60 4.00
C ILE A 61 -10.24 10.46 4.39
N VAL A 62 -9.57 10.62 5.53
CA VAL A 62 -8.74 9.59 6.14
C VAL A 62 -9.62 8.62 6.92
N VAL A 63 -9.54 7.35 6.55
CA VAL A 63 -10.21 6.23 7.20
C VAL A 63 -9.20 5.18 7.66
N ALA A 64 -9.62 4.31 8.57
CA ALA A 64 -8.82 3.17 8.99
C ALA A 64 -8.65 2.16 7.83
N ALA A 65 -7.44 1.65 7.66
CA ALA A 65 -7.14 0.55 6.74
C ALA A 65 -7.13 -0.81 7.46
N GLU A 66 -7.03 -0.79 8.79
CA GLU A 66 -7.08 -1.93 9.70
C GLU A 66 -7.64 -1.46 11.06
N ASP A 67 -7.97 -2.40 11.95
CA ASP A 67 -8.45 -2.05 13.29
C ASP A 67 -7.33 -1.38 14.13
N ILE A 68 -7.63 -0.22 14.71
CA ILE A 68 -6.70 0.54 15.55
C ILE A 68 -7.26 0.60 16.96
N SER A 69 -6.60 -0.06 17.90
CA SER A 69 -7.00 -0.02 19.32
C SER A 69 -6.78 1.38 19.92
N ARG A 70 -7.61 1.73 20.91
CA ARG A 70 -7.44 2.93 21.72
C ARG A 70 -6.03 3.00 22.30
N SER A 71 -5.57 4.22 22.53
CA SER A 71 -4.24 4.52 23.05
C SER A 71 -3.08 4.05 22.17
N THR A 72 -3.36 3.59 20.94
CA THR A 72 -2.35 3.25 19.93
C THR A 72 -2.01 4.49 19.10
N ALA A 73 -0.73 4.63 18.76
CA ALA A 73 -0.29 5.65 17.82
C ALA A 73 -0.63 5.23 16.38
N ILE A 74 -1.20 6.16 15.61
CA ILE A 74 -1.46 5.97 14.19
C ILE A 74 -0.12 6.03 13.45
N VAL A 75 0.22 4.94 12.76
CA VAL A 75 1.46 4.83 11.96
C VAL A 75 1.14 4.77 10.47
N SER A 76 2.14 5.05 9.63
CA SER A 76 1.97 4.95 8.18
C SER A 76 1.48 3.56 7.77
N GLY A 77 0.40 3.50 6.99
CA GLY A 77 -0.18 2.24 6.52
C GLY A 77 -1.41 1.76 7.32
N THR A 78 -1.61 2.26 8.54
CA THR A 78 -2.81 1.93 9.35
C THR A 78 -4.06 2.72 8.91
N VAL A 79 -3.86 3.77 8.12
CA VAL A 79 -4.91 4.65 7.59
C VAL A 79 -4.72 4.88 6.10
N ARG A 80 -5.81 5.20 5.40
CA ARG A 80 -5.85 5.46 3.95
C ARG A 80 -6.83 6.57 3.61
N ILE A 81 -6.72 7.13 2.42
CA ILE A 81 -7.73 8.05 1.88
C ILE A 81 -8.87 7.23 1.27
N ALA A 82 -10.10 7.62 1.56
CA ALA A 82 -11.31 7.09 0.94
C ALA A 82 -12.26 8.23 0.57
N THR A 83 -12.91 8.09 -0.58
CA THR A 83 -13.89 9.05 -1.09
C THR A 83 -15.26 8.72 -0.52
N TRP A 84 -15.86 9.68 0.19
CA TRP A 84 -17.14 9.55 0.87
C TRP A 84 -18.11 10.65 0.44
N PRO A 85 -19.44 10.40 0.43
CA PRO A 85 -20.43 11.46 0.24
C PRO A 85 -20.27 12.52 1.33
N GLU A 86 -20.23 13.80 0.94
CA GLU A 86 -19.96 14.92 1.84
C GLU A 86 -20.91 14.96 3.04
N GLU A 87 -22.19 14.67 2.79
CA GLU A 87 -23.26 14.52 3.78
C GLU A 87 -23.05 13.40 4.82
N SER A 88 -22.24 12.40 4.49
CA SER A 88 -21.92 11.27 5.38
C SER A 88 -20.61 11.47 6.13
N VAL A 89 -19.85 12.51 5.81
CA VAL A 89 -18.57 12.76 6.47
C VAL A 89 -18.78 13.45 7.82
N PRO A 90 -18.28 12.88 8.92
CA PRO A 90 -18.39 13.49 10.24
C PRO A 90 -17.58 14.79 10.35
N GLU A 91 -18.02 15.67 11.25
CA GLU A 91 -17.25 16.88 11.59
C GLU A 91 -15.85 16.51 12.11
N GLY A 92 -14.84 17.23 11.63
CA GLY A 92 -13.45 17.00 12.03
C GLY A 92 -12.75 15.83 11.34
N ALA A 93 -13.36 15.24 10.29
CA ALA A 93 -12.66 14.29 9.43
C ALA A 93 -11.41 14.94 8.82
N LEU A 94 -10.31 14.17 8.81
CA LEU A 94 -9.04 14.59 8.21
C LEU A 94 -9.08 14.28 6.71
N ASP A 95 -8.46 15.13 5.91
CA ASP A 95 -8.29 14.99 4.46
C ASP A 95 -6.88 14.53 4.07
N SER A 96 -5.93 14.59 5.02
CA SER A 96 -4.54 14.23 4.80
C SER A 96 -4.06 13.14 5.76
N ILE A 97 -3.42 12.10 5.21
CA ILE A 97 -2.76 11.04 6.01
C ILE A 97 -1.68 11.64 6.91
N ALA A 98 -0.97 12.68 6.44
CA ALA A 98 0.08 13.32 7.22
C ALA A 98 -0.45 13.92 8.53
N ASP A 99 -1.71 14.39 8.52
CA ASP A 99 -2.34 14.94 9.72
C ASP A 99 -2.76 13.85 10.69
N ALA A 100 -3.00 12.63 10.22
CA ALA A 100 -3.40 11.49 11.06
C ALA A 100 -2.18 10.79 11.70
N VAL A 101 -1.07 10.66 10.97
CA VAL A 101 0.12 9.94 11.44
C VAL A 101 0.72 10.63 12.67
N GLY A 102 1.07 9.83 13.68
CA GLY A 102 1.61 10.30 14.96
C GLY A 102 0.55 10.74 15.98
N ARG A 103 -0.73 10.81 15.59
CA ARG A 103 -1.82 10.99 16.57
C ARG A 103 -2.06 9.71 17.36
N ILE A 104 -2.63 9.85 18.54
CA ILE A 104 -3.05 8.72 19.39
C ILE A 104 -4.55 8.53 19.26
N ALA A 105 -4.98 7.30 18.95
CA ALA A 105 -6.39 6.93 18.90
C ALA A 105 -7.02 7.06 20.30
N ARG A 106 -8.12 7.81 20.40
CA ARG A 106 -8.84 8.01 21.68
C ARG A 106 -9.86 6.91 21.97
N VAL A 107 -10.32 6.24 20.92
CA VAL A 107 -11.28 5.13 20.94
C VAL A 107 -10.76 4.03 20.04
N ASP A 108 -11.36 2.85 20.14
CA ASP A 108 -11.10 1.78 19.18
C ASP A 108 -11.73 2.18 17.84
N ILE A 109 -10.93 2.13 16.77
CA ILE A 109 -11.34 2.47 15.41
C ILE A 109 -11.40 1.16 14.64
N LEU A 110 -12.58 0.84 14.11
CA LEU A 110 -12.81 -0.37 13.32
C LEU A 110 -12.85 0.00 11.84
N GLN A 111 -12.44 -0.94 11.00
CA GLN A 111 -12.46 -0.80 9.54
C GLN A 111 -13.88 -0.85 8.95
#